data_AF-M2Q9X9-F1
#
_entry.id   AF-M2Q9X9-F1
#
_cell.length_a   1.000
_cell.length_b   1.000
_cell.length_c   1.000
_cell.angle_alpha   90.00
_cell.angle_beta   90.00
_cell.angle_gamma   90.00
#
_symmetry.space_group_name_H-M   'P 1'
#
loop_
_entity.id
_entity.type
_entity.pdbx_description
1 polymer ?
#
loop_
_entity_poly.entity_id
_entity_poly.type
_entity_poly.pdbx_seq_one_letter_code
_entity_poly.pdbx_strand_id
1 'polypeptide(L)'
;MSDPKAELEAFIQTTEFSCLGARAALKKGSIVHGHYPALGDPESARAHYRDMLGYARGIRSTLSDKSFRTFVSTFEEPGGVLDEEEYERLLWRHLQLIHDIDSRTYGLDEGATSDPGEPNFGFHVAGHSFFVVGMHPGSSRASRRFSRPAIAFNSLMQFMLLGDKFFSMQDAIRKRETTNNGSVNPSFTTYEYQMPSRHFSGRMTEEDWKCPFTSRHEPSSVKYTSDVMQRPTG
;
A
#
# COMPACT_ATOMS: atom_id res chain seq x y z
N MET A 1 -26.29 -6.96 -5.15
CA MET A 1 -25.05 -6.26 -4.79
C MET A 1 -24.02 -6.61 -5.84
N SER A 2 -23.32 -5.62 -6.39
CA SER A 2 -22.28 -5.83 -7.39
C SER A 2 -21.05 -6.50 -6.78
N ASP A 3 -20.36 -7.33 -7.55
CA ASP A 3 -19.17 -8.08 -7.10
C ASP A 3 -17.97 -7.13 -6.93
N PRO A 4 -17.48 -6.90 -5.69
CA PRO A 4 -16.38 -5.97 -5.44
C PRO A 4 -15.08 -6.35 -6.15
N LYS A 5 -14.87 -7.65 -6.41
CA LYS A 5 -13.70 -8.13 -7.15
C LYS A 5 -13.78 -7.71 -8.62
N ALA A 6 -14.91 -8.00 -9.27
CA ALA A 6 -15.12 -7.62 -10.67
C ALA A 6 -15.01 -6.10 -10.88
N GLU A 7 -15.52 -5.30 -9.94
CA GLU A 7 -15.37 -3.85 -9.99
C GLU A 7 -13.91 -3.39 -9.87
N LEU A 8 -13.14 -3.99 -8.95
CA LEU A 8 -11.71 -3.71 -8.81
C LEU A 8 -10.95 -4.06 -10.10
N GLU A 9 -11.23 -5.22 -10.69
CA GLU A 9 -10.61 -5.66 -11.94
C GLU A 9 -10.97 -4.73 -13.11
N ALA A 10 -12.21 -4.25 -13.17
CA ALA A 10 -12.63 -3.25 -14.15
C ALA A 10 -11.91 -1.91 -13.94
N PHE A 11 -11.80 -1.45 -12.69
CA PHE A 11 -11.09 -0.22 -12.33
C PHE A 11 -9.62 -0.26 -12.73
N ILE A 12 -8.91 -1.36 -12.47
CA ILE A 12 -7.50 -1.53 -12.86
C ILE A 12 -7.29 -1.42 -14.38
N GLN A 13 -8.31 -1.72 -15.17
CA GLN A 13 -8.24 -1.68 -16.63
C GLN A 13 -8.49 -0.29 -17.22
N THR A 14 -9.13 0.64 -16.49
CA THR A 14 -9.50 1.97 -17.00
C THR A 14 -8.29 2.80 -17.42
N THR A 15 -8.44 3.75 -18.32
CA THR A 15 -7.34 4.61 -18.80
C THR A 15 -6.70 5.44 -17.70
N GLU A 16 -7.48 5.80 -16.67
CA GLU A 16 -7.08 6.64 -15.55
C GLU A 16 -6.15 5.89 -14.59
N PHE A 17 -6.26 4.56 -14.52
CA PHE A 17 -5.45 3.73 -13.64
C PHE A 17 -4.00 3.60 -14.12
N SER A 18 -3.10 4.30 -13.45
CA SER A 18 -1.70 4.47 -13.86
C SER A 18 -0.76 3.34 -13.40
N CYS A 19 -1.11 2.60 -12.35
CA CYS A 19 -0.22 1.60 -11.74
C CYS A 19 0.03 0.39 -12.64
N LEU A 20 1.24 0.32 -13.21
CA LEU A 20 1.67 -0.78 -14.08
C LEU A 20 1.81 -2.11 -13.33
N GLY A 21 2.20 -2.08 -12.06
CA GLY A 21 2.35 -3.28 -11.23
C GLY A 21 1.01 -4.00 -11.02
N ALA A 22 -0.05 -3.28 -10.68
CA ALA A 22 -1.37 -3.87 -10.50
C ALA A 22 -1.99 -4.36 -11.81
N ARG A 23 -1.76 -3.67 -12.94
CA ARG A 23 -2.14 -4.19 -14.27
C ARG A 23 -1.42 -5.49 -14.62
N ALA A 24 -0.13 -5.57 -14.30
CA ALA A 24 0.64 -6.80 -14.51
C ALA A 24 0.15 -7.93 -13.59
N ALA A 25 -0.20 -7.63 -12.34
CA ALA A 25 -0.80 -8.59 -11.42
C ALA A 25 -2.14 -9.12 -11.92
N LEU A 26 -3.01 -8.24 -12.44
CA LEU A 26 -4.29 -8.62 -13.03
C LEU A 26 -4.07 -9.56 -14.23
N LYS A 27 -3.21 -9.18 -15.18
CA LYS A 27 -2.90 -10.00 -16.37
C LYS A 27 -2.36 -11.39 -16.00
N LYS A 28 -1.65 -11.51 -14.88
CA LYS A 28 -1.06 -12.76 -14.39
C LYS A 28 -1.97 -13.55 -13.44
N GLY A 29 -3.17 -13.05 -13.12
CA GLY A 29 -4.07 -13.69 -12.17
C GLY A 29 -3.49 -13.76 -10.74
N SER A 30 -2.63 -12.81 -10.38
CA SER A 30 -1.89 -12.80 -9.11
C SER A 30 -2.36 -11.71 -8.13
N ILE A 31 -3.59 -11.24 -8.31
CA ILE A 31 -4.33 -10.45 -7.33
C ILE A 31 -5.08 -11.40 -6.41
N VAL A 32 -4.74 -11.37 -5.13
CA VAL A 32 -5.58 -11.97 -4.08
C VAL A 32 -6.52 -10.87 -3.58
N HIS A 33 -7.80 -11.19 -3.43
CA HIS A 33 -8.82 -10.21 -3.05
C HIS A 33 -9.55 -10.68 -1.80
N GLY A 34 -9.77 -9.75 -0.87
CA GLY A 34 -10.63 -9.91 0.30
C GLY A 34 -11.65 -8.77 0.35
N HIS A 35 -12.86 -9.07 0.78
CA HIS A 35 -13.91 -8.07 0.96
C HIS A 35 -14.45 -8.13 2.38
N TYR A 36 -14.53 -6.97 3.03
CA TYR A 36 -14.88 -6.85 4.45
C TYR A 36 -15.99 -5.83 4.68
N PRO A 37 -16.77 -5.95 5.77
CA PRO A 37 -17.88 -5.04 6.02
C PRO A 37 -17.47 -3.57 6.14
N ALA A 38 -16.47 -3.23 6.95
CA ALA A 38 -16.16 -1.83 7.26
C ALA A 38 -14.66 -1.54 7.43
N LEU A 39 -14.20 -0.43 6.84
CA LEU A 39 -12.85 0.08 7.04
C LEU A 39 -12.71 0.67 8.46
N GLY A 40 -11.64 0.33 9.16
CA GLY A 40 -11.38 0.80 10.53
C GLY A 40 -12.21 0.12 11.63
N ASP A 41 -13.05 -0.86 11.28
CA ASP A 41 -13.81 -1.67 12.24
C ASP A 41 -12.99 -2.85 12.81
N PRO A 42 -13.01 -3.12 14.13
CA PRO A 42 -12.23 -4.20 14.75
C PRO A 42 -12.54 -5.62 14.25
N GLU A 43 -13.80 -5.95 13.94
CA GLU A 43 -14.15 -7.28 13.47
C GLU A 43 -13.69 -7.50 12.03
N SER A 44 -13.87 -6.48 11.19
CA SER A 44 -13.36 -6.44 9.83
C SER A 44 -11.82 -6.53 9.81
N ALA A 45 -11.13 -5.81 10.69
CA ALA A 45 -9.67 -5.89 10.81
C ALA A 45 -9.21 -7.28 11.26
N ARG A 46 -9.92 -7.93 12.18
CA ARG A 46 -9.62 -9.31 12.60
C ARG A 46 -9.81 -10.31 11.46
N ALA A 47 -10.90 -10.19 10.70
CA ALA A 47 -11.13 -11.03 9.53
C ALA A 47 -10.04 -10.84 8.48
N HIS A 48 -9.74 -9.57 8.17
CA HIS A 48 -8.69 -9.19 7.24
C HIS A 48 -7.31 -9.69 7.67
N TYR A 49 -6.97 -9.57 8.95
CA TYR A 49 -5.72 -10.11 9.48
C TYR A 49 -5.58 -11.62 9.22
N ARG A 50 -6.62 -12.42 9.40
CA ARG A 50 -6.55 -13.87 9.14
C ARG A 50 -6.23 -14.19 7.68
N ASP A 51 -6.89 -13.50 6.75
CA ASP A 51 -6.68 -13.72 5.32
C ASP A 51 -5.29 -13.23 4.90
N MET A 52 -4.88 -12.06 5.41
CA MET A 52 -3.56 -11.48 5.17
C MET A 52 -2.44 -12.32 5.77
N LEU A 53 -2.65 -12.95 6.93
CA LEU A 53 -1.71 -13.89 7.54
C LEU A 53 -1.45 -15.09 6.61
N GLY A 54 -2.51 -15.66 6.03
CA GLY A 54 -2.41 -16.75 5.06
C GLY A 54 -1.63 -16.33 3.81
N TYR A 55 -1.93 -15.14 3.28
CA TYR A 55 -1.23 -14.58 2.12
C TYR A 55 0.26 -14.32 2.41
N ALA A 56 0.58 -13.63 3.51
CA ALA A 56 1.93 -13.22 3.86
C ALA A 56 2.86 -14.42 4.10
N ARG A 57 2.39 -15.47 4.77
CA ARG A 57 3.20 -16.69 5.01
C ARG A 57 3.58 -17.42 3.72
N GLY A 58 2.79 -17.30 2.66
CA GLY A 58 3.02 -17.97 1.38
C GLY A 58 3.68 -17.10 0.32
N ILE A 59 3.79 -15.78 0.51
CA ILE A 59 4.19 -14.91 -0.60
C ILE A 59 5.69 -15.01 -0.92
N ARG A 60 6.57 -15.06 0.09
CA ARG A 60 8.02 -14.90 -0.11
C ARG A 60 8.62 -15.89 -1.10
N SER A 61 8.23 -17.16 -1.03
CA SER A 61 8.73 -18.22 -1.93
C SER A 61 8.27 -18.09 -3.39
N THR A 62 7.32 -17.19 -3.66
CA THR A 62 6.74 -16.96 -4.99
C THR A 62 7.25 -15.67 -5.66
N LEU A 63 7.99 -14.85 -4.93
CA LEU A 63 8.51 -13.57 -5.43
C LEU A 63 9.73 -13.79 -6.32
N SER A 64 9.82 -12.97 -7.37
CA SER A 64 10.93 -12.91 -8.33
C SER A 64 10.96 -11.55 -9.02
N ASP A 65 12.02 -11.29 -9.79
CA ASP A 65 12.20 -10.09 -10.64
C ASP A 65 11.15 -9.93 -11.75
N LYS A 66 10.22 -10.88 -11.86
CA LYS A 66 9.11 -10.92 -12.82
C LYS A 66 7.76 -11.06 -12.13
N SER A 67 7.72 -11.24 -10.81
CA SER A 67 6.47 -11.42 -10.07
C SER A 67 5.77 -10.07 -9.83
N PHE A 68 4.45 -10.05 -9.97
CA PHE A 68 3.60 -8.94 -9.59
C PHE A 68 2.44 -9.51 -8.78
N ARG A 69 2.60 -9.60 -7.47
CA ARG A 69 1.59 -10.13 -6.55
C ARG A 69 1.14 -9.02 -5.62
N THR A 70 -0.16 -8.98 -5.36
CA THR A 70 -0.76 -7.99 -4.47
C THR A 70 -1.96 -8.61 -3.77
N PHE A 71 -2.17 -8.24 -2.52
CA PHE A 71 -3.41 -8.50 -1.80
C PHE A 71 -4.21 -7.21 -1.79
N VAL A 72 -5.46 -7.25 -2.25
CA VAL A 72 -6.34 -6.08 -2.24
C VAL A 72 -7.54 -6.35 -1.37
N SER A 73 -7.66 -5.57 -0.31
CA SER A 73 -8.85 -5.50 0.54
C SER A 73 -9.80 -4.43 0.01
N THR A 74 -11.08 -4.73 0.02
CA THR A 74 -12.16 -3.78 -0.29
C THR A 74 -13.16 -3.77 0.84
N PHE A 75 -13.83 -2.64 1.05
CA PHE A 75 -14.77 -2.45 2.16
C PHE A 75 -16.10 -1.94 1.65
N GLU A 76 -17.20 -2.39 2.26
CA GLU A 76 -18.54 -1.86 1.94
C GLU A 76 -18.75 -0.49 2.60
N GLU A 77 -18.38 -0.39 3.87
CA GLU A 77 -18.46 0.84 4.65
C GLU A 77 -17.07 1.46 4.92
N PRO A 78 -17.00 2.79 5.08
CA PRO A 78 -18.09 3.75 4.94
C PRO A 78 -18.56 3.90 3.48
N GLY A 79 -19.88 3.89 3.29
CA GLY A 79 -20.52 4.09 2.00
C GLY A 79 -20.48 5.56 1.55
N GLY A 80 -20.63 5.79 0.24
CA GLY A 80 -20.68 7.13 -0.34
C GLY A 80 -19.30 7.78 -0.59
N VAL A 81 -19.28 9.10 -0.77
CA VAL A 81 -18.04 9.84 -1.04
C VAL A 81 -17.34 10.15 0.28
N LEU A 82 -16.13 9.59 0.45
CA LEU A 82 -15.22 9.89 1.56
C LEU A 82 -14.24 10.98 1.14
N ASP A 83 -14.11 12.04 1.95
CA ASP A 83 -12.97 12.94 1.81
C ASP A 83 -11.64 12.20 2.14
N GLU A 84 -10.53 12.81 1.72
CA GLU A 84 -9.21 12.18 1.84
C GLU A 84 -8.72 12.09 3.29
N GLU A 85 -9.13 13.01 4.17
CA GLU A 85 -8.71 13.05 5.57
C GLU A 85 -9.39 11.95 6.39
N GLU A 86 -10.70 11.78 6.21
CA GLU A 86 -11.48 10.75 6.85
C GLU A 86 -11.07 9.35 6.37
N TYR A 87 -10.80 9.21 5.06
CA TYR A 87 -10.25 7.96 4.54
C TYR A 87 -8.87 7.66 5.14
N GLU A 88 -7.96 8.63 5.21
CA GLU A 88 -6.65 8.48 5.84
C GLU A 88 -6.76 8.04 7.31
N ARG A 89 -7.65 8.69 8.07
CA ARG A 89 -7.91 8.35 9.47
C ARG A 89 -8.37 6.90 9.63
N LEU A 90 -9.32 6.46 8.80
CA LEU A 90 -9.86 5.10 8.83
C LEU A 90 -8.86 4.05 8.35
N LEU A 91 -8.07 4.36 7.31
CA LEU A 91 -6.98 3.51 6.83
C LEU A 91 -5.99 3.25 7.96
N TRP A 92 -5.50 4.29 8.63
CA TRP A 92 -4.52 4.12 9.70
C TRP A 92 -5.10 3.41 10.92
N ARG A 93 -6.35 3.71 11.29
CA ARG A 93 -7.06 2.95 12.33
C ARG A 93 -7.11 1.46 11.98
N HIS A 94 -7.43 1.12 10.74
CA HIS A 94 -7.52 -0.28 10.31
C HIS A 94 -6.16 -0.98 10.35
N LEU A 95 -5.11 -0.31 9.87
CA LEU A 95 -3.74 -0.83 9.93
C LEU A 95 -3.27 -1.01 11.39
N GLN A 96 -3.57 -0.06 12.28
CA GLN A 96 -3.25 -0.20 13.71
C GLN A 96 -3.94 -1.41 14.35
N LEU A 97 -5.21 -1.66 14.03
CA LEU A 97 -5.96 -2.81 14.54
C LEU A 97 -5.35 -4.14 14.11
N ILE A 98 -4.91 -4.24 12.85
CA ILE A 98 -4.21 -5.43 12.33
C ILE A 98 -2.86 -5.59 13.04
N HIS A 99 -2.08 -4.51 13.15
CA HIS A 99 -0.77 -4.50 13.78
C HIS A 99 -0.81 -4.88 15.27
N ASP A 100 -1.80 -4.40 16.01
CA ASP A 100 -2.00 -4.72 17.43
C ASP A 100 -2.29 -6.22 17.66
N ILE A 101 -2.74 -6.95 16.63
CA ILE A 101 -2.91 -8.41 16.64
C ILE A 101 -1.59 -9.08 16.24
N ASP A 102 -1.02 -8.70 15.10
CA ASP A 102 0.16 -9.37 14.51
C ASP A 102 1.40 -9.30 15.41
N SER A 103 1.65 -8.12 15.97
CA SER A 103 2.85 -7.82 16.77
C SER A 103 2.99 -8.66 18.05
N ARG A 104 1.90 -9.32 18.49
CA ARG A 104 1.93 -10.24 19.64
C ARG A 104 2.64 -11.55 19.33
N THR A 105 2.76 -11.89 18.05
CA THR A 105 3.21 -13.21 17.60
C THR A 105 4.40 -13.13 16.66
N TYR A 106 4.40 -12.14 15.75
CA TYR A 106 5.39 -12.05 14.68
C TYR A 106 6.35 -10.88 14.89
N GLY A 107 7.59 -11.05 14.44
CA GLY A 107 8.59 -10.00 14.41
C GLY A 107 8.51 -9.15 13.14
N LEU A 108 9.61 -8.46 12.82
CA LEU A 108 9.75 -7.63 11.63
C LEU A 108 10.52 -8.35 10.52
N ASP A 109 10.36 -7.88 9.28
CA ASP A 109 11.10 -8.37 8.11
C ASP A 109 12.53 -7.82 8.14
N GLU A 110 13.51 -8.62 7.73
CA GLU A 110 14.90 -8.18 7.64
C GLU A 110 15.03 -7.15 6.50
N GLY A 111 15.35 -5.90 6.82
CA GLY A 111 15.50 -4.83 5.82
C GLY A 111 14.40 -3.76 5.83
N ALA A 112 13.37 -3.90 6.67
CA ALA A 112 12.34 -2.88 6.86
C ALA A 112 12.24 -2.47 8.33
N THR A 113 11.68 -1.28 8.57
CA THR A 113 11.34 -0.78 9.91
C THR A 113 9.83 -0.68 10.07
N SER A 114 9.37 -0.77 11.32
CA SER A 114 7.98 -0.47 11.70
C SER A 114 7.80 0.96 12.23
N ASP A 115 8.87 1.76 12.26
CA ASP A 115 8.80 3.19 12.58
C ASP A 115 8.28 3.97 11.36
N PRO A 116 7.09 4.62 11.43
CA PRO A 116 6.52 5.33 10.31
C PRO A 116 7.25 6.63 9.94
N GLY A 117 8.17 7.10 10.79
CA GLY A 117 8.98 8.30 10.56
C GLY A 117 10.31 8.02 9.84
N GLU A 118 10.67 6.76 9.66
CA GLU A 118 11.97 6.35 9.14
C GLU A 118 11.92 5.97 7.64
N PRO A 119 13.03 6.14 6.91
CA PRO A 119 13.22 5.51 5.61
C PRO A 119 13.04 3.98 5.70
N ASN A 120 12.54 3.35 4.64
CA ASN A 120 12.22 1.92 4.59
C ASN A 120 11.12 1.45 5.57
N PHE A 121 10.25 2.36 6.03
CA PHE A 121 9.02 1.97 6.71
C PHE A 121 8.19 1.00 5.86
N GLY A 122 7.78 -0.11 6.48
CA GLY A 122 6.83 -1.06 5.93
C GLY A 122 5.75 -1.42 6.94
N PHE A 123 4.53 -1.66 6.45
CA PHE A 123 3.49 -2.27 7.25
C PHE A 123 3.73 -3.79 7.32
N HIS A 124 3.80 -4.36 8.51
CA HIS A 124 4.19 -5.75 8.71
C HIS A 124 2.98 -6.63 9.01
N VAL A 125 2.95 -7.80 8.36
CA VAL A 125 2.05 -8.91 8.71
C VAL A 125 2.83 -10.21 8.58
N ALA A 126 2.77 -11.07 9.59
CA ALA A 126 3.48 -12.36 9.60
C ALA A 126 5.01 -12.24 9.45
N GLY A 127 5.60 -11.12 9.89
CA GLY A 127 7.03 -10.83 9.69
C GLY A 127 7.41 -10.47 8.24
N HIS A 128 6.44 -10.16 7.38
CA HIS A 128 6.67 -9.74 6.01
C HIS A 128 6.26 -8.28 5.82
N SER A 129 7.09 -7.49 5.14
CA SER A 129 6.90 -6.06 4.98
C SER A 129 6.16 -5.68 3.69
N PHE A 130 5.20 -4.76 3.81
CA PHE A 130 4.34 -4.28 2.72
C PHE A 130 4.36 -2.75 2.60
N PHE A 131 4.40 -2.28 1.35
CA PHE A 131 3.96 -0.94 0.98
C PHE A 131 2.45 -0.96 0.75
N VAL A 132 1.76 -0.04 1.41
CA VAL A 132 0.30 0.05 1.37
C VAL A 132 -0.14 1.14 0.41
N VAL A 133 -1.16 0.85 -0.39
CA VAL A 133 -1.78 1.81 -1.31
C VAL A 133 -3.27 1.88 -1.01
N GLY A 134 -3.70 3.03 -0.49
CA GLY A 134 -5.10 3.37 -0.29
C GLY A 134 -5.78 3.90 -1.56
N MET A 135 -7.04 3.53 -1.73
CA MET A 135 -7.92 3.91 -2.82
C MET A 135 -9.34 4.14 -2.27
N HIS A 136 -10.03 5.19 -2.71
CA HIS A 136 -11.38 5.54 -2.25
C HIS A 136 -12.08 6.50 -3.22
N PRO A 137 -13.42 6.62 -3.20
CA PRO A 137 -14.17 7.37 -4.22
C PRO A 137 -13.92 8.87 -4.22
N GLY A 138 -13.43 9.45 -3.12
CA GLY A 138 -13.07 10.87 -3.04
C GLY A 138 -11.60 11.19 -3.26
N SER A 139 -10.77 10.22 -3.69
CA SER A 139 -9.34 10.48 -3.95
C SER A 139 -9.14 11.58 -5.00
N SER A 140 -8.26 12.54 -4.70
CA SER A 140 -7.84 13.59 -5.63
C SER A 140 -7.17 13.02 -6.89
N ARG A 141 -6.56 11.83 -6.79
CA ARG A 141 -5.92 11.12 -7.91
C ARG A 141 -6.86 10.12 -8.55
N ALA A 142 -7.08 10.24 -9.85
CA ALA A 142 -7.97 9.37 -10.61
C ALA A 142 -7.55 7.89 -10.56
N SER A 143 -6.23 7.63 -10.52
CA SER A 143 -5.65 6.30 -10.36
C SER A 143 -5.91 5.63 -9.01
N ARG A 144 -6.41 6.39 -8.02
CA ARG A 144 -6.81 5.90 -6.69
C ARG A 144 -8.30 6.09 -6.41
N ARG A 145 -9.07 6.59 -7.38
CA ARG A 145 -10.51 6.88 -7.25
C ARG A 145 -11.37 5.64 -7.52
N PHE A 146 -11.20 4.61 -6.70
CA PHE A 146 -12.01 3.40 -6.78
C PHE A 146 -13.41 3.63 -6.18
N SER A 147 -14.42 2.90 -6.65
CA SER A 147 -15.83 3.07 -6.23
C SER A 147 -16.07 2.77 -4.74
N ARG A 148 -15.13 2.09 -4.07
CA ARG A 148 -15.18 1.73 -2.66
C ARG A 148 -13.87 2.08 -1.95
N PRO A 149 -13.87 2.19 -0.60
CA PRO A 149 -12.64 2.15 0.17
C PRO A 149 -11.90 0.82 -0.10
N ALA A 150 -10.61 0.89 -0.36
CA ALA A 150 -9.79 -0.27 -0.66
C ALA A 150 -8.31 -0.06 -0.29
N ILE A 151 -7.68 -1.12 0.22
CA ILE A 151 -6.27 -1.10 0.60
C ILE A 151 -5.54 -2.24 -0.14
N ALA A 152 -4.56 -1.88 -0.96
CA ALA A 152 -3.66 -2.83 -1.59
C ALA A 152 -2.34 -2.96 -0.83
N PHE A 153 -1.89 -4.20 -0.62
CA PHE A 153 -0.66 -4.55 0.07
C PHE A 153 0.33 -5.14 -0.93
N ASN A 154 1.41 -4.41 -1.17
CA ASN A 154 2.45 -4.78 -2.13
C ASN A 154 3.74 -5.06 -1.37
N SER A 155 4.34 -6.23 -1.56
CA SER A 155 5.56 -6.59 -0.84
C SER A 155 6.72 -5.63 -1.14
N LEU A 156 7.42 -5.16 -0.10
CA LEU A 156 8.65 -4.38 -0.29
C LEU A 156 9.76 -5.21 -0.94
N MET A 157 9.91 -6.48 -0.54
CA MET A 157 10.80 -7.45 -1.18
C MET A 157 10.56 -7.55 -2.70
N GLN A 158 9.31 -7.46 -3.17
CA GLN A 158 9.04 -7.45 -4.60
C GLN A 158 9.67 -6.25 -5.31
N PHE A 159 9.66 -5.06 -4.69
CA PHE A 159 10.31 -3.88 -5.27
C PHE A 159 11.83 -4.03 -5.31
N MET A 160 12.43 -4.58 -4.26
CA MET A 160 13.87 -4.86 -4.23
C MET A 160 14.29 -5.84 -5.35
N LEU A 161 13.51 -6.91 -5.56
CA LEU A 161 13.78 -7.90 -6.59
C LEU A 161 13.63 -7.37 -8.03
N LEU A 162 12.89 -6.27 -8.24
CA LEU A 162 12.78 -5.65 -9.56
C LEU A 162 14.06 -4.91 -9.98
N GLY A 163 14.91 -4.49 -9.03
CA GLY A 163 16.13 -3.72 -9.32
C GLY A 163 15.84 -2.51 -10.21
N ASP A 164 16.66 -2.29 -11.24
CA ASP A 164 16.53 -1.15 -12.17
C ASP A 164 15.18 -1.09 -12.92
N LYS A 165 14.49 -2.23 -13.06
CA LYS A 165 13.16 -2.28 -13.68
C LYS A 165 12.14 -1.49 -12.85
N PHE A 166 12.35 -1.37 -11.54
CA PHE A 166 11.53 -0.55 -10.66
C PHE A 166 11.56 0.92 -11.09
N PHE A 167 12.73 1.51 -11.29
CA PHE A 167 12.85 2.93 -11.69
C PHE A 167 12.26 3.18 -13.08
N SER A 168 12.48 2.25 -14.02
CA SER A 168 11.87 2.32 -15.34
C SER A 168 10.33 2.28 -15.26
N MET A 169 9.79 1.43 -14.39
CA MET A 169 8.35 1.36 -14.14
C MET A 169 7.83 2.62 -13.45
N GLN A 170 8.59 3.17 -12.49
CA GLN A 170 8.24 4.38 -11.77
C GLN A 170 8.14 5.57 -12.73
N ASP A 171 9.11 5.77 -13.62
CA ASP A 171 9.09 6.84 -14.62
C ASP A 171 7.87 6.71 -15.55
N ALA A 172 7.54 5.49 -15.98
CA ALA A 172 6.37 5.24 -16.81
C ALA A 172 5.05 5.51 -16.06
N ILE A 173 4.97 5.17 -14.77
CA ILE A 173 3.82 5.50 -13.91
C ILE A 173 3.70 7.02 -13.75
N ARG A 174 4.81 7.72 -13.47
CA ARG A 174 4.85 9.18 -13.33
C ARG A 174 4.38 9.89 -14.60
N LYS A 175 4.81 9.42 -15.78
CA LYS A 175 4.34 9.94 -17.06
C LYS A 175 2.82 9.79 -17.21
N ARG A 176 2.27 8.63 -16.86
CA ARG A 176 0.81 8.39 -16.88
C ARG A 176 0.08 9.27 -15.87
N GLU A 177 0.62 9.45 -14.67
CA GLU A 177 0.06 10.33 -13.66
C GLU A 177 -0.02 11.77 -14.16
N THR A 178 1.03 12.28 -14.79
CA THR A 178 1.02 13.62 -15.40
C THR A 178 -0.02 13.72 -16.52
N THR A 179 -0.14 12.70 -17.38
CA THR A 179 -1.18 12.68 -18.43
C THR A 179 -2.60 12.69 -17.85
N ASN A 180 -2.85 11.89 -16.81
CA ASN A 180 -4.21 11.67 -16.29
C ASN A 180 -4.63 12.72 -15.23
N ASN A 181 -3.69 13.30 -14.50
CA ASN A 181 -3.95 14.17 -13.35
C ASN A 181 -3.24 15.55 -13.47
N GLY A 182 -2.60 15.84 -14.62
CA GLY A 182 -1.82 17.06 -14.84
C GLY A 182 -0.48 17.13 -14.08
N SER A 183 -0.24 16.22 -13.15
CA SER A 183 0.96 16.17 -12.29
C SER A 183 1.19 14.77 -11.74
N VAL A 184 2.44 14.49 -11.33
CA VAL A 184 2.73 13.40 -10.40
C VAL A 184 2.08 13.71 -9.05
N ASN A 185 1.70 12.69 -8.28
CA ASN A 185 1.25 12.90 -6.91
C ASN A 185 2.35 13.61 -6.09
N PRO A 186 2.10 14.80 -5.49
CA PRO A 186 3.15 15.61 -4.89
C PRO A 186 3.72 14.94 -3.64
N SER A 187 2.93 14.10 -2.95
CA SER A 187 3.41 13.30 -1.83
C SER A 187 4.64 12.48 -2.24
N PHE A 188 4.60 11.84 -3.42
CA PHE A 188 5.69 11.02 -3.97
C PHE A 188 6.87 11.82 -4.55
N THR A 189 6.81 13.15 -4.60
CA THR A 189 7.93 13.99 -5.02
C THR A 189 8.50 14.81 -3.87
N THR A 190 7.66 15.18 -2.90
CA THR A 190 8.06 15.98 -1.74
C THR A 190 8.71 15.13 -0.65
N TYR A 191 8.18 13.93 -0.39
CA TYR A 191 8.65 13.06 0.70
C TYR A 191 9.27 11.76 0.21
N GLU A 192 9.62 11.70 -1.09
CA GLU A 192 10.06 10.48 -1.75
C GLU A 192 11.24 9.82 -1.02
N TYR A 193 11.06 8.56 -0.63
CA TYR A 193 12.03 7.72 0.11
C TYR A 193 12.37 8.17 1.54
N GLN A 194 11.94 9.36 1.98
CA GLN A 194 12.23 9.87 3.33
C GLN A 194 11.20 9.37 4.35
N MET A 195 9.91 9.42 3.99
CA MET A 195 8.83 9.06 4.92
C MET A 195 7.70 8.34 4.17
N PRO A 196 7.89 7.05 3.81
CA PRO A 196 6.95 6.30 2.98
C PRO A 196 5.52 6.24 3.51
N SER A 197 5.33 6.37 4.83
CA SER A 197 4.02 6.41 5.48
C SER A 197 3.09 7.49 4.89
N ARG A 198 3.63 8.67 4.51
CA ARG A 198 2.88 9.77 3.90
C ARG A 198 2.23 9.43 2.55
N HIS A 199 2.64 8.34 1.92
CA HIS A 199 2.13 7.91 0.62
C HIS A 199 0.97 6.90 0.71
N PHE A 200 0.72 6.34 1.91
CA PHE A 200 -0.18 5.19 2.07
C PHE A 200 -1.62 5.57 1.74
N SER A 201 -2.15 6.64 2.32
CA SER A 201 -3.53 7.12 2.05
C SER A 201 -3.69 7.58 0.60
N GLY A 202 -2.67 8.23 0.04
CA GLY A 202 -2.67 8.79 -1.32
C GLY A 202 -2.91 10.29 -1.37
N ARG A 203 -3.22 10.90 -0.23
CA ARG A 203 -3.35 12.35 -0.05
C ARG A 203 -1.98 13.03 -0.02
N MET A 204 -1.94 14.32 -0.36
CA MET A 204 -0.80 15.18 0.00
C MET A 204 -0.98 15.64 1.44
N THR A 205 -0.10 15.18 2.32
CA THR A 205 -0.09 15.55 3.75
C THR A 205 0.60 16.89 3.98
N GLU A 206 0.22 17.57 5.06
CA GLU A 206 0.80 18.81 5.57
C GLU A 206 2.26 18.63 6.01
N GLU A 207 3.05 19.71 6.08
CA GLU A 207 4.45 19.64 6.48
C GLU A 207 4.63 19.05 7.90
N ASP A 208 3.79 19.49 8.84
CA ASP A 208 3.79 19.06 10.24
C ASP A 208 3.02 17.75 10.51
N TRP A 209 2.50 17.11 9.46
CA TRP A 209 1.77 15.85 9.58
C TRP A 209 2.61 14.76 10.27
N LYS A 210 1.95 14.02 11.15
CA LYS A 210 2.53 12.86 11.84
C LYS A 210 1.66 11.64 11.58
N CYS A 211 2.31 10.52 11.33
CA CYS A 211 1.62 9.26 11.17
C CYS A 211 0.94 8.87 12.50
N PRO A 212 -0.39 8.59 12.53
CA PRO A 212 -1.08 8.18 13.74
C PRO A 212 -0.81 6.71 14.12
N PHE A 213 -0.10 5.97 13.27
CA PHE A 213 0.34 4.61 13.54
C PHE A 213 1.40 4.59 14.64
N THR A 214 1.24 3.70 15.61
CA THR A 214 2.21 3.46 16.68
C THR A 214 2.63 2.00 16.65
N SER A 215 3.91 1.76 16.34
CA SER A 215 4.47 0.41 16.40
C SER A 215 4.42 -0.15 17.82
N ARG A 216 4.34 -1.48 17.90
CA ARG A 216 4.42 -2.27 19.14
C ARG A 216 5.74 -3.05 19.22
N HIS A 217 6.56 -2.97 18.19
CA HIS A 217 7.91 -3.50 18.20
C HIS A 217 8.85 -2.46 18.74
N GLU A 218 9.96 -2.93 19.31
CA GLU A 218 11.07 -2.05 19.63
C GLU A 218 11.56 -1.36 18.35
N PRO A 219 11.97 -0.08 18.45
CA PRO A 219 12.60 0.61 17.33
C PRO A 219 13.79 -0.18 16.80
N SER A 220 13.93 -0.23 15.48
CA SER A 220 15.10 -0.85 14.85
C SER A 220 16.37 -0.16 15.32
N SER A 221 17.36 -0.93 15.78
CA SER A 221 18.71 -0.41 16.03
C SER A 221 19.49 -0.17 14.74
N VAL A 222 19.01 -0.71 13.61
CA VAL A 222 19.60 -0.51 12.28
C VAL A 222 19.10 0.82 11.73
N LYS A 223 20.04 1.74 11.51
CA LYS A 223 19.77 2.96 10.74
C LYS A 223 19.70 2.58 9.27
N TYR A 224 18.49 2.55 8.74
CA TYR A 224 18.27 2.43 7.31
C TYR A 224 18.70 3.74 6.66
N THR A 225 19.89 3.76 6.04
CA THR A 225 20.28 4.93 5.25
C THR A 225 19.35 5.05 4.05
N SER A 226 19.15 6.28 3.57
CA SER A 226 18.40 6.55 2.35
C SER A 226 18.95 5.81 1.12
N ASP A 227 20.12 5.17 1.20
CA ASP A 227 20.83 4.55 0.07
C ASP A 227 20.19 3.25 -0.41
N VAL A 228 19.33 2.60 0.39
CA VAL A 228 18.72 1.30 0.03
C VAL A 228 17.62 1.43 -1.05
N MET A 229 17.05 2.63 -1.22
CA MET A 229 16.12 2.95 -2.32
C MET A 229 16.47 4.25 -3.06
N GLN A 230 17.75 4.65 -3.04
CA GLN A 230 18.17 5.74 -3.92
C GLN A 230 18.31 5.22 -5.35
N ARG A 231 17.74 5.98 -6.30
CA ARG A 231 18.03 5.79 -7.71
C ARG A 231 19.55 5.88 -7.87
N PRO A 232 20.22 4.89 -8.50
CA PRO A 232 21.64 5.02 -8.79
C PRO A 232 21.87 6.33 -9.53
N THR A 233 22.80 7.15 -9.05
CA THR A 233 23.23 8.35 -9.77
C THR A 233 23.96 7.87 -11.03
N GLY A 234 23.24 7.84 -12.15
CA GLY A 234 23.78 7.67 -13.50
C GLY A 234 23.85 9.01 -14.20
#